data_AF-A0A2D5Y0X4-F1
#
_entry.id   AF-A0A2D5Y0X4-F1
#
_cell.length_a   1.000
_cell.length_b   1.000
_cell.length_c   1.000
_cell.angle_alpha   90.00
_cell.angle_beta   90.00
_cell.angle_gamma   90.00
#
_symmetry.space_group_name_H-M   'P 1'
#
loop_
_entity.id
_entity.type
_entity.pdbx_description
1 polymer ?
#
loop_
_entity_poly.entity_id
_entity_poly.type
_entity_poly.pdbx_seq_one_letter_code
_entity_poly.pdbx_strand_id
1 'polypeptide(L)'
;MELEIIAFIASALSVSGCIPQIIKILKTQDTQAISYGKYYMAATGGLLWVGYGLMAPLYSIVFWNTISTIAALTVITLKVVNETSLSTILINTQWKRTRFVQARTSIMGLATAINITFAGLI
;
A
#
# COMPACT_ATOMS: atom_id res chain seq x y z
N MET A 1 28.37 -23.03 -18.99
CA MET A 1 28.89 -21.65 -18.99
C MET A 1 27.95 -20.70 -19.76
N GLU A 2 27.64 -20.98 -21.03
CA GLU A 2 26.70 -20.18 -21.86
C GLU A 2 25.31 -19.94 -21.20
N LEU A 3 24.68 -21.00 -20.69
CA LEU A 3 23.34 -20.92 -20.09
C LEU A 3 23.27 -20.13 -18.78
N GLU A 4 24.36 -20.09 -18.00
CA GLU A 4 24.37 -19.41 -16.71
C GLU A 4 24.41 -17.89 -16.85
N ILE A 5 25.15 -17.38 -17.83
CA ILE A 5 25.21 -15.94 -18.11
C ILE A 5 23.83 -15.46 -18.58
N ILE A 6 23.15 -16.22 -19.44
CA ILE A 6 21.79 -15.91 -19.88
C ILE A 6 20.82 -15.93 -18.69
N ALA A 7 20.88 -16.96 -17.85
CA ALA A 7 20.03 -17.05 -16.65
C ALA A 7 20.29 -15.90 -15.67
N PHE A 8 21.55 -15.48 -15.52
CA PHE A 8 21.93 -14.36 -14.67
C PHE A 8 21.41 -13.03 -15.20
N ILE A 9 21.58 -12.74 -16.50
CA ILE A 9 21.08 -11.52 -17.13
C ILE A 9 19.55 -11.48 -17.13
N ALA A 10 18.90 -12.59 -17.45
CA ALA A 10 17.44 -12.69 -17.44
C ALA A 10 16.88 -12.42 -16.04
N SER A 11 17.52 -12.98 -15.00
CA SER A 11 17.15 -12.74 -13.62
C SER A 11 17.39 -11.28 -13.21
N ALA A 12 18.53 -10.69 -13.61
CA ALA A 12 18.82 -9.27 -13.38
C ALA A 12 17.77 -8.35 -13.99
N LEU A 13 17.36 -8.63 -15.23
CA LEU A 13 16.32 -7.87 -15.91
C LEU A 13 14.96 -8.04 -15.22
N SER A 14 14.62 -9.26 -14.81
CA SER A 14 13.37 -9.54 -14.09
C SER A 14 13.28 -8.78 -12.75
N VAL A 15 14.36 -8.83 -11.95
CA VAL A 15 14.42 -8.15 -10.65
C VAL A 15 14.44 -6.63 -10.81
N SER A 16 15.17 -6.11 -11.80
CA SER A 16 15.24 -4.66 -12.04
C SER A 16 13.88 -4.06 -12.42
N GLY A 17 12.96 -4.85 -12.97
CA GLY A 17 11.56 -4.45 -13.18
C GLY A 17 10.80 -4.06 -11.90
N CYS A 18 11.28 -4.46 -10.71
CA CYS A 18 10.71 -4.04 -9.43
C CYS A 18 11.12 -2.61 -9.03
N ILE A 19 12.26 -2.12 -9.51
CA ILE A 19 12.80 -0.79 -9.21
C ILE A 19 11.83 0.34 -9.63
N PRO A 20 11.34 0.40 -10.89
CA PRO A 20 10.41 1.47 -11.29
C PRO A 20 9.11 1.44 -10.48
N GLN A 21 8.66 0.25 -10.06
CA GLN A 21 7.47 0.13 -9.21
C GLN A 21 7.71 0.69 -7.80
N ILE A 22 8.87 0.40 -7.19
CA ILE A 22 9.25 0.95 -5.89
C ILE A 22 9.37 2.48 -5.98
N ILE A 23 10.06 3.00 -7.00
CA ILE A 23 10.20 4.43 -7.23
C ILE A 23 8.84 5.10 -7.41
N LYS A 24 7.93 4.48 -8.17
CA LYS A 24 6.56 5.01 -8.36
C LYS A 24 5.84 5.13 -7.01
N ILE A 25 5.88 4.09 -6.17
CA ILE A 25 5.23 4.11 -4.85
C ILE A 25 5.81 5.22 -3.96
N LEU A 26 7.14 5.36 -3.93
CA LEU A 26 7.81 6.39 -3.15
C LEU A 26 7.46 7.81 -3.63
N LYS A 27 7.28 8.01 -4.95
CA LYS A 27 6.98 9.32 -5.52
C LYS A 27 5.49 9.70 -5.43
N THR A 28 4.59 8.78 -5.74
CA THR A 28 3.16 9.10 -5.87
C THR A 28 2.37 8.78 -4.62
N GLN A 29 2.91 7.93 -3.73
CA GLN A 29 2.21 7.36 -2.57
C GLN A 29 0.88 6.65 -2.88
N ASP A 30 0.55 6.48 -4.17
CA ASP A 30 -0.65 5.80 -4.63
C ASP A 30 -0.39 4.30 -4.76
N THR A 31 -0.96 3.57 -3.80
CA THR A 31 -0.83 2.11 -3.69
C THR A 31 -2.18 1.39 -3.79
N GLN A 32 -3.26 2.10 -4.13
CA GLN A 32 -4.61 1.52 -4.11
C GLN A 32 -4.76 0.39 -5.13
N ALA A 33 -4.23 0.58 -6.34
CA ALA A 33 -4.28 -0.42 -7.41
C ALA A 33 -3.29 -1.59 -7.24
N ILE A 34 -2.43 -1.56 -6.23
CA ILE A 34 -1.41 -2.58 -6.01
C ILE A 34 -2.03 -3.77 -5.26
N SER A 35 -2.01 -4.96 -5.85
CA SER A 35 -2.52 -6.17 -5.19
C SER A 35 -1.51 -6.73 -4.19
N TYR A 36 -1.94 -6.94 -2.94
CA TYR A 36 -1.16 -7.67 -1.93
C TYR A 36 -0.85 -9.12 -2.37
N GLY A 37 -1.82 -9.80 -2.97
CA GLY A 37 -1.70 -11.21 -3.37
C GLY A 37 -0.52 -11.45 -4.31
N LYS A 38 -0.31 -10.56 -5.29
CA LYS A 38 0.85 -10.64 -6.21
C LYS A 38 2.17 -10.73 -5.45
N TYR A 39 2.38 -9.83 -4.49
CA TYR A 39 3.66 -9.73 -3.79
C TYR A 39 3.81 -10.79 -2.70
N TYR A 40 2.71 -11.24 -2.08
CA TYR A 40 2.74 -12.38 -1.16
C TYR A 40 3.11 -13.68 -1.88
N MET A 41 2.52 -13.94 -3.06
CA MET A 41 2.88 -15.09 -3.88
C MET A 41 4.35 -15.02 -4.32
N ALA A 42 4.84 -13.83 -4.71
CA ALA A 42 6.24 -13.64 -5.07
C ALA A 42 7.20 -13.87 -3.88
N ALA A 43 6.87 -13.35 -2.70
CA ALA A 43 7.70 -13.53 -1.50
C ALA A 43 7.73 -15.00 -1.04
N THR A 44 6.57 -15.65 -0.97
CA THR A 44 6.49 -17.07 -0.58
C THR A 44 7.16 -17.98 -1.60
N GLY A 45 6.91 -17.78 -2.90
CA GLY A 45 7.59 -18.50 -3.97
C GLY A 45 9.10 -18.28 -3.97
N GLY A 46 9.55 -17.05 -3.76
CA GLY A 46 10.97 -16.72 -3.65
C GLY A 46 11.66 -17.40 -2.47
N LEU A 47 11.01 -17.45 -1.30
CA LEU A 47 11.52 -18.19 -0.13
C LEU A 47 11.63 -19.70 -0.40
N LEU A 48 10.64 -20.29 -1.08
CA LEU A 48 10.69 -21.70 -1.48
C LEU A 48 11.86 -21.96 -2.44
N TRP A 49 12.09 -21.08 -3.42
CA TRP A 49 13.23 -21.18 -4.34
C TRP A 49 14.57 -21.02 -3.65
N VAL A 50 14.67 -20.14 -2.65
CA VAL A 50 15.88 -20.01 -1.82
C VAL A 50 16.14 -21.31 -1.07
N GLY A 51 15.13 -21.87 -0.40
CA GLY A 51 15.26 -23.15 0.31
C GLY A 51 15.69 -24.29 -0.62
N TYR A 52 15.04 -24.40 -1.77
CA TYR A 52 15.43 -25.37 -2.81
C TYR A 52 16.86 -25.16 -3.31
N GLY A 53 17.24 -23.92 -3.63
CA GLY A 53 18.57 -23.60 -4.15
C GLY A 53 19.70 -23.91 -3.16
N LEU A 54 19.45 -23.76 -1.87
CA LEU A 54 20.39 -24.16 -0.80
C LEU A 54 20.55 -25.69 -0.73
N MET A 55 19.49 -26.46 -0.96
CA MET A 55 19.53 -27.93 -0.99
C MET A 55 20.18 -28.48 -2.27
N ALA A 56 20.04 -27.76 -3.40
CA ALA A 56 20.52 -28.16 -4.74
C ALA A 56 21.89 -27.53 -5.14
N PRO A 57 22.68 -27.04 -4.18
CA PRO A 57 23.76 -26.04 -4.34
C PRO A 57 23.72 -25.06 -5.53
N LEU A 58 22.55 -24.48 -5.86
CA LEU A 58 22.38 -23.56 -7.00
C LEU A 58 22.49 -22.09 -6.55
N TYR A 59 23.71 -21.58 -6.39
CA TYR A 59 23.97 -20.24 -5.84
C TYR A 59 23.29 -19.09 -6.60
N SER A 60 23.20 -19.17 -7.94
CA SER A 60 22.54 -18.13 -8.76
C SER A 60 21.04 -18.02 -8.45
N ILE A 61 20.36 -19.16 -8.29
CA ILE A 61 18.93 -19.20 -7.95
C ILE A 61 18.70 -18.60 -6.56
N VAL A 62 19.54 -18.96 -5.59
CA VAL A 62 19.48 -18.41 -4.23
C VAL A 62 19.66 -16.89 -4.25
N PHE A 63 20.67 -16.39 -4.94
CA PHE A 63 20.97 -14.96 -5.02
C PHE A 63 19.79 -14.15 -5.59
N TRP A 64 19.29 -14.54 -6.76
CA TRP A 64 18.23 -13.78 -7.45
C TRP A 64 16.88 -13.86 -6.75
N ASN A 65 16.51 -15.02 -6.20
CA ASN A 65 15.27 -15.16 -5.45
C ASN A 65 15.32 -14.44 -4.10
N THR A 66 16.49 -14.33 -3.48
CA THR A 66 16.67 -13.50 -2.27
C THR A 66 16.38 -12.04 -2.57
N ILE A 67 16.98 -11.48 -3.63
CA ILE A 67 16.75 -10.08 -4.01
C ILE A 67 15.28 -9.86 -4.39
N SER A 68 14.69 -10.77 -5.15
CA SER A 68 13.26 -10.72 -5.53
C SER A 68 12.34 -10.71 -4.32
N THR A 69 12.64 -11.54 -3.32
CA THR A 69 11.87 -11.63 -2.08
C THR A 69 11.97 -10.31 -1.29
N ILE A 70 13.17 -9.74 -1.16
CA ILE A 70 13.38 -8.45 -0.50
C ILE A 70 12.61 -7.33 -1.22
N ALA A 71 12.65 -7.30 -2.55
CA ALA A 71 11.90 -6.33 -3.33
C ALA A 71 10.39 -6.47 -3.14
N ALA A 72 9.86 -7.69 -3.12
CA ALA A 72 8.45 -7.95 -2.88
C ALA A 72 8.00 -7.51 -1.48
N LEU A 73 8.78 -7.83 -0.44
CA LEU A 73 8.52 -7.39 0.93
C LEU A 73 8.61 -5.87 1.08
N THR A 74 9.52 -5.22 0.36
CA THR A 74 9.63 -3.75 0.32
C THR A 74 8.35 -3.14 -0.24
N VAL A 75 7.82 -3.66 -1.35
CA VAL A 75 6.56 -3.18 -1.93
C VAL A 75 5.38 -3.38 -0.98
N ILE A 76 5.30 -4.53 -0.31
CA ILE A 76 4.25 -4.80 0.70
C ILE A 76 4.34 -3.77 1.82
N THR A 77 5.54 -3.56 2.37
CA THR A 77 5.77 -2.62 3.47
C THR A 77 5.37 -1.20 3.08
N LEU A 78 5.79 -0.73 1.90
CA LEU A 78 5.42 0.60 1.41
C LEU A 78 3.90 0.75 1.23
N LYS A 79 3.22 -0.30 0.75
CA LYS A 79 1.77 -0.29 0.61
C LYS A 79 1.06 -0.17 1.95
N VAL A 80 1.48 -0.95 2.96
CA VAL A 80 0.92 -0.89 4.32
C VAL A 80 1.12 0.49 4.95
N VAL A 81 2.31 1.07 4.82
CA VAL A 81 2.62 2.41 5.34
C VAL A 81 1.74 3.48 4.69
N ASN A 82 1.57 3.42 3.37
CA ASN A 82 0.72 4.38 2.66
C ASN A 82 -0.76 4.25 3.05
N GLU A 83 -1.29 3.03 3.16
CA GLU A 83 -2.69 2.80 3.56
C GLU A 83 -2.95 3.26 5.02
N THR A 84 -2.00 3.03 5.92
CA THR A 84 -2.09 3.51 7.31
C THR A 84 -2.07 5.05 7.39
N SER A 85 -1.22 5.70 6.59
CA SER A 85 -1.15 7.16 6.52
C SER A 85 -2.43 7.78 5.95
N LEU A 86 -2.96 7.20 4.86
CA LEU A 86 -4.21 7.64 4.24
C LEU A 86 -5.41 7.45 5.17
N SER A 87 -5.53 6.30 5.84
CA SER A 87 -6.63 6.04 6.77
C SER A 87 -6.68 7.07 7.90
N THR A 88 -5.51 7.48 8.43
CA THR A 88 -5.40 8.51 9.46
C THR A 88 -5.89 9.88 8.97
N ILE A 89 -5.49 10.28 7.76
CA ILE A 89 -5.91 11.55 7.14
C ILE A 89 -7.41 11.56 6.86
N LEU A 90 -7.94 10.46 6.31
CA LEU A 90 -9.36 10.32 5.98
C LEU A 90 -10.22 10.35 7.25
N ILE A 91 -9.83 9.67 8.33
CA ILE A 91 -10.55 9.74 9.60
C ILE A 91 -10.57 11.16 10.14
N ASN A 92 -9.43 11.87 10.17
CA ASN A 92 -9.35 13.23 10.68
C ASN A 92 -10.20 14.22 9.84
N THR A 93 -10.14 14.10 8.51
CA THR A 93 -10.94 14.96 7.61
C THR A 93 -12.44 14.64 7.67
N GLN A 94 -12.83 13.37 7.69
CA GLN A 94 -14.22 12.96 7.88
C GLN A 94 -14.75 13.46 9.22
N TRP A 95 -14.00 13.28 10.30
CA TRP A 95 -14.44 13.70 11.63
C TRP A 95 -14.61 15.22 11.75
N LYS A 96 -13.68 16.00 11.17
CA LYS A 96 -13.85 17.45 11.03
C LYS A 96 -15.13 17.78 10.26
N ARG A 97 -15.36 17.13 9.11
CA ARG A 97 -16.57 17.34 8.29
C ARG A 97 -17.84 17.03 9.06
N THR A 98 -17.89 15.90 9.77
CA THR A 98 -19.05 15.50 10.59
C THR A 98 -19.31 16.49 11.71
N ARG A 99 -18.27 16.95 12.43
CA ARG A 99 -18.40 18.01 13.45
C ARG A 99 -18.96 19.31 12.87
N PHE A 100 -18.45 19.75 11.71
CA PHE A 100 -18.94 20.96 11.05
C PHE A 100 -20.41 20.83 10.66
N VAL A 101 -20.82 19.68 10.12
CA VAL A 101 -22.22 19.40 9.79
C VAL A 101 -23.09 19.38 11.05
N GLN A 102 -22.66 18.68 12.10
CA GLN A 102 -23.38 18.60 13.38
C GLN A 102 -23.58 19.99 13.99
N ALA A 103 -22.53 20.82 14.05
CA ALA A 103 -22.60 22.18 14.58
C ALA A 103 -23.59 23.04 13.77
N ARG A 104 -23.57 22.94 12.45
CA ARG A 104 -24.49 23.66 11.56
C ARG A 104 -25.94 23.23 11.78
N THR A 105 -26.21 21.93 11.92
CA THR A 105 -27.56 21.42 12.20
C THR A 105 -28.08 21.85 13.56
N SER A 106 -27.23 21.90 14.59
CA SER A 106 -27.62 22.37 15.93
C SER A 106 -27.98 23.85 15.95
N ILE A 107 -27.21 24.69 15.24
CA ILE A 107 -27.51 26.13 15.11
C ILE A 107 -28.83 26.35 14.36
N MET A 108 -29.05 25.63 13.25
CA MET A 108 -30.30 25.69 12.51
C MET A 108 -31.50 25.29 13.38
N GLY A 109 -31.38 24.20 14.15
CA GLY A 109 -32.45 23.75 15.05
C GLY A 109 -32.81 24.76 16.15
N LEU A 110 -31.81 25.42 16.75
CA LEU A 110 -32.02 26.50 17.72
C LEU A 110 -32.73 27.70 17.07
N ALA A 111 -32.31 28.12 15.87
CA ALA A 111 -32.95 29.21 15.15
C ALA A 111 -34.42 28.90 14.82
N THR A 112 -34.72 27.64 14.45
CA THR A 112 -36.09 27.19 14.21
C THR A 112 -36.93 27.22 15.49
N ALA A 113 -36.38 26.75 16.61
CA ALA A 113 -37.07 26.75 17.91
C ALA A 113 -37.40 28.17 18.41
N ILE A 114 -36.46 29.11 18.23
CA ILE A 114 -36.69 30.53 18.56
C ILE A 114 -37.83 31.10 17.70
N ASN A 115 -37.81 30.90 16.39
CA ASN A 115 -38.87 31.40 15.49
C ASN A 115 -40.25 30.83 15.84
N ILE A 116 -40.35 29.56 16.22
CA ILE A 116 -41.62 28.95 16.65
C ILE A 116 -42.12 29.59 17.96
N THR A 117 -41.22 29.85 18.91
CA THR A 117 -41.56 30.46 20.20
C THR A 117 -42.12 31.87 20.00
N PHE A 118 -41.49 32.68 19.14
CA PHE A 118 -41.99 34.01 18.80
C PHE A 118 -43.30 33.99 18.01
N ALA A 119 -43.48 33.02 17.10
CA ALA A 119 -44.73 32.89 16.33
C ALA A 119 -45.95 32.51 17.19
N GLY A 120 -45.75 31.85 18.34
CA GLY A 120 -46.83 31.52 19.27
C GLY A 120 -47.21 32.62 20.27
N LEU A 121 -46.47 33.74 20.29
CA LEU A 121 -46.66 34.88 21.20
C LEU A 121 -47.40 36.07 20.56
N ILE A 122 -47.75 35.98 19.27
CA ILE A 122 -48.45 36.99 18.48
C ILE A 122 -49.83 36.43 18.10
#